data_AF-A0A1H9Y4R3-F1
#
_entry.id   AF-A0A1H9Y4R3-F1
#
_cell.length_a   1.000
_cell.length_b   1.000
_cell.length_c   1.000
_cell.angle_alpha   90.00
_cell.angle_beta   90.00
_cell.angle_gamma   90.00
#
_symmetry.space_group_name_H-M   'P 1'
#
loop_
_entity.id
_entity.type
_entity.pdbx_description
1 polymer ?
#
loop_
_entity_poly.entity_id
_entity_poly.type
_entity_poly.pdbx_seq_one_letter_code
_entity_poly.pdbx_strand_id
1 'polypeptide(L)'
;MGKKGFTLLEVIIAILILSIVILAAIPAFYSQLITLQEGKTLTEKAFEIQGEIEREITEIKRRTLEENPSLEKEEIELFGKKVSLSKGEVNLKNNSSITFYISRQLTLRRKKNPPVAKGVNIQISTDPNNFTADIDKNPLIEGFYQVEEGDNPYYLSLYQWYVSREGIVDPQFPQDYTLVSTGKIFSNYKNYPNRFAIFTVVPVDAFGLRGREISSQTIYIRGNDWKDGHFPWVDLNGNGVYDEGTDVRLNLEQLYDLDTARGIYDEDLNLIPLEGGSLYFPRNIQLELTGDQRINWNVCKSIHFAGKIVGLNSTDITINSREGSITFHERIGEDIAIKTEGDVIITTEGRGNINIQKNNGINGGGRLTLAPKGRINIWETQIIASDIILDTQRDNFLAGNRTIALTDSHLLLKHKANHSGNILIKTSHDFIMERGSIREIGGNGKLILQVLGDIKLPPIVDIDIY
;
A
#
# COMPACT_ATOMS: atom_id res chain seq x y z
N MET A 1 -1.50 -39.21 -30.85
CA MET A 1 -1.35 -39.54 -29.41
C MET A 1 -2.74 -39.85 -28.85
N GLY A 2 -3.03 -41.14 -28.61
CA GLY A 2 -4.33 -41.58 -28.10
C GLY A 2 -4.48 -41.26 -26.61
N LYS A 3 -5.52 -40.50 -26.25
CA LYS A 3 -5.92 -40.31 -24.86
C LYS A 3 -6.48 -41.64 -24.34
N LYS A 4 -5.70 -42.39 -23.57
CA LYS A 4 -6.21 -43.54 -22.81
C LYS A 4 -7.13 -43.00 -21.72
N GLY A 5 -8.42 -43.29 -21.84
CA GLY A 5 -9.38 -43.00 -20.76
C GLY A 5 -9.05 -43.84 -19.52
N PHE A 6 -9.35 -43.31 -18.33
CA PHE A 6 -9.23 -44.04 -17.09
C PHE A 6 -10.05 -45.32 -17.15
N THR A 7 -9.45 -46.42 -16.71
CA THR A 7 -10.16 -47.68 -16.58
C THR A 7 -11.17 -47.58 -15.44
N LEU A 8 -12.29 -48.29 -15.55
CA LEU A 8 -13.34 -48.31 -14.50
C LEU A 8 -12.75 -48.67 -13.12
N LEU A 9 -11.74 -49.53 -13.10
CA LEU A 9 -11.01 -49.92 -11.89
C LEU A 9 -10.28 -48.74 -11.25
N GLU A 10 -9.59 -47.90 -12.02
CA GLU A 10 -8.90 -46.71 -11.51
C GLU A 10 -9.88 -45.70 -10.92
N VAL A 11 -11.07 -45.55 -11.51
CA VAL A 11 -12.11 -44.67 -10.98
C VAL A 11 -12.63 -45.18 -9.63
N ILE A 12 -12.87 -46.50 -9.51
CA ILE A 12 -13.31 -47.11 -8.25
C ILE A 12 -12.25 -46.96 -7.16
N ILE A 13 -10.97 -47.19 -7.50
CA ILE A 13 -9.85 -47.03 -6.56
C ILE A 13 -9.71 -45.57 -6.12
N ALA A 14 -9.84 -44.61 -7.05
CA ALA A 14 -9.78 -43.18 -6.73
C ALA A 14 -10.91 -42.76 -5.77
N ILE A 15 -12.13 -43.23 -5.99
CA ILE A 15 -13.28 -42.96 -5.09
C ILE A 15 -13.05 -43.56 -3.71
N LEU A 16 -12.48 -44.77 -3.63
CA LEU A 16 -12.21 -45.45 -2.37
C LEU A 16 -11.12 -44.72 -1.56
N ILE A 17 -10.03 -44.31 -2.22
CA ILE A 17 -8.97 -43.50 -1.61
C ILE A 17 -9.53 -42.16 -1.13
N LEU A 18 -10.31 -41.48 -1.98
CA LEU A 18 -10.94 -40.20 -1.62
C LEU A 18 -11.87 -40.35 -0.40
N SER A 19 -12.63 -41.44 -0.31
CA SER A 19 -13.53 -41.71 0.82
C SER A 19 -12.76 -41.93 2.13
N ILE A 20 -11.62 -42.62 2.08
CA ILE A 20 -10.75 -42.83 3.26
C ILE A 20 -10.14 -41.49 3.70
N VAL A 21 -9.67 -40.67 2.74
CA VAL A 21 -9.10 -39.35 3.04
C VAL A 21 -10.16 -38.43 3.67
N ILE A 22 -11.39 -38.43 3.15
CA ILE A 22 -12.51 -37.65 3.70
C ILE A 22 -12.85 -38.12 5.13
N LEU A 23 -12.94 -39.43 5.36
CA LEU A 23 -13.23 -39.99 6.70
C LEU A 23 -12.13 -39.64 7.73
N ALA A 24 -10.87 -39.55 7.30
CA ALA A 24 -9.78 -39.12 8.17
C ALA A 24 -9.76 -37.60 8.41
N ALA A 25 -10.17 -36.80 7.42
CA ALA A 25 -10.14 -35.34 7.51
C ALA A 25 -11.27 -34.76 8.37
N ILE A 26 -12.48 -35.33 8.31
CA ILE A 26 -13.66 -34.79 9.01
C ILE A 26 -13.45 -34.67 10.54
N PRO A 27 -12.95 -35.69 11.26
CA PRO A 27 -12.70 -35.58 12.70
C PRO A 27 -11.65 -34.52 13.06
N ALA A 28 -10.63 -34.35 12.21
CA ALA A 28 -9.58 -33.35 12.42
C ALA A 28 -10.15 -31.91 12.29
N PHE A 29 -10.97 -31.65 11.28
CA PHE A 29 -11.66 -30.37 11.13
C PHE A 29 -12.65 -30.11 12.28
N TYR A 30 -13.38 -31.13 12.72
CA TYR A 30 -14.31 -31.01 13.85
C TYR A 30 -13.59 -30.68 15.16
N SER A 31 -12.45 -31.34 15.43
CA SER A 31 -11.60 -31.05 16.59
C SER A 31 -11.06 -29.62 16.54
N GLN A 32 -10.60 -29.13 15.39
CA GLN A 32 -10.11 -27.76 15.24
C GLN A 32 -11.21 -26.72 15.46
N LEU A 33 -12.43 -26.98 14.97
CA LEU A 33 -13.59 -26.10 15.20
C LEU A 33 -13.97 -26.02 16.67
N ILE A 34 -13.96 -27.15 17.39
CA ILE A 34 -14.21 -27.17 18.84
C ILE A 34 -13.12 -26.39 19.56
N THR A 35 -11.85 -26.62 19.27
CA THR A 35 -10.74 -25.88 19.89
C THR A 35 -10.81 -24.38 19.61
N LEU A 36 -11.21 -23.96 18.40
CA LEU A 36 -11.43 -22.56 18.06
C LEU A 36 -12.60 -21.95 18.84
N GLN A 37 -13.70 -22.70 18.99
CA GLN A 37 -14.87 -22.24 19.74
C GLN A 37 -14.57 -22.14 21.25
N GLU A 38 -13.94 -23.16 21.83
CA GLU A 38 -13.47 -23.15 23.21
C GLU A 38 -12.43 -22.05 23.44
N GLY A 39 -11.51 -21.85 22.48
CA GLY A 39 -10.53 -20.77 22.50
C GLY A 39 -11.18 -19.38 22.46
N LYS A 40 -12.23 -19.21 21.63
CA LYS A 40 -13.04 -17.98 21.61
C LYS A 40 -13.73 -17.74 22.96
N THR A 41 -14.39 -18.75 23.52
CA THR A 41 -15.06 -18.63 24.82
C THR A 41 -14.07 -18.36 25.96
N LEU A 42 -12.88 -18.96 25.93
CA LEU A 42 -11.81 -18.67 26.89
C LEU A 42 -11.33 -17.22 26.76
N THR A 43 -11.17 -16.74 25.53
CA THR A 43 -10.75 -15.36 25.23
C THR A 43 -11.81 -14.35 25.70
N GLU A 44 -13.09 -14.60 25.40
CA GLU A 44 -14.20 -13.76 25.88
C GLU A 44 -14.24 -13.69 27.41
N LYS A 45 -14.11 -14.83 28.09
CA LYS A 45 -14.04 -14.88 29.56
C LYS A 45 -12.80 -14.15 30.10
N ALA A 46 -11.65 -14.27 29.44
CA ALA A 46 -10.44 -13.57 29.84
C ALA A 46 -10.61 -12.04 29.73
N PHE A 47 -11.24 -11.56 28.65
CA PHE A 47 -11.54 -10.13 28.49
C PHE A 47 -12.58 -9.63 29.49
N GLU A 48 -13.61 -10.42 29.80
CA GLU A 48 -14.60 -10.08 30.84
C GLU A 48 -13.92 -9.94 32.21
N ILE A 49 -13.09 -10.91 32.59
CA ILE A 49 -12.31 -10.89 33.84
C ILE A 49 -11.34 -9.71 33.87
N GLN A 50 -10.63 -9.43 32.76
CA GLN A 50 -9.75 -8.27 32.66
C GLN A 50 -10.54 -6.97 32.85
N GLY A 51 -11.73 -6.85 32.25
CA GLY A 51 -12.61 -5.69 32.42
C GLY A 51 -13.07 -5.51 33.88
N GLU A 52 -13.43 -6.59 34.56
CA GLU A 52 -13.80 -6.56 35.99
C GLU A 52 -12.61 -6.10 36.87
N ILE A 53 -11.41 -6.63 36.60
CA ILE A 53 -10.16 -6.26 37.29
C ILE A 53 -9.82 -4.78 37.04
N GLU A 54 -9.87 -4.32 35.79
CA GLU A 54 -9.57 -2.93 35.44
C GLU A 54 -10.56 -1.95 36.08
N ARG A 55 -11.84 -2.33 36.17
CA ARG A 55 -12.88 -1.55 36.84
C ARG A 55 -12.60 -1.43 38.34
N GLU A 56 -12.31 -2.54 39.02
CA GLU A 56 -12.02 -2.55 40.46
C GLU A 56 -10.72 -1.77 40.77
N ILE A 57 -9.67 -1.97 39.97
CA ILE A 57 -8.43 -1.18 40.03
C ILE A 57 -8.73 0.31 39.91
N THR A 58 -9.61 0.70 38.99
CA THR A 58 -9.98 2.10 38.77
C THR A 58 -10.76 2.67 39.95
N GLU A 59 -11.68 1.89 40.53
CA GLU A 59 -12.45 2.31 41.69
C GLU A 59 -11.59 2.46 42.95
N ILE A 60 -10.69 1.51 43.20
CA ILE A 60 -9.74 1.58 44.32
C ILE A 60 -8.75 2.73 44.15
N LYS A 61 -8.29 3.00 42.92
CA LYS A 61 -7.50 4.20 42.61
C LYS A 61 -8.27 5.47 42.96
N ARG A 62 -9.53 5.59 42.54
CA ARG A 62 -10.39 6.75 42.84
C ARG A 62 -10.55 6.94 44.34
N ARG A 63 -10.93 5.90 45.08
CA ARG A 63 -11.12 5.95 46.54
C ARG A 63 -9.81 6.20 47.30
N THR A 64 -8.67 5.71 46.80
CA THR A 64 -7.33 5.98 47.35
C THR A 64 -6.95 7.47 47.21
N LEU A 65 -7.40 8.12 46.12
CA LEU A 65 -7.18 9.56 45.89
C LEU A 65 -8.09 10.44 46.76
N GLU A 66 -9.30 9.99 47.07
CA GLU A 66 -10.29 10.71 47.87
C GLU A 66 -10.08 10.59 49.39
N GLU A 67 -8.98 9.97 49.84
CA GLU A 67 -8.67 9.69 51.26
C GLU A 67 -9.81 9.00 52.02
N ASN A 68 -10.50 8.07 51.36
CA ASN A 68 -11.61 7.38 51.99
C ASN A 68 -11.11 6.49 53.17
N PRO A 69 -11.57 6.71 54.42
CA PRO A 69 -11.07 5.99 55.59
C PRO A 69 -11.43 4.50 55.61
N SER A 70 -12.32 4.05 54.71
CA SER A 70 -12.74 2.64 54.59
C SER A 70 -11.83 1.78 53.70
N LEU A 71 -10.72 2.32 53.20
CA LEU A 71 -9.76 1.54 52.40
C LEU A 71 -8.79 0.77 53.30
N GLU A 72 -8.77 -0.55 53.13
CA GLU A 72 -7.81 -1.41 53.80
C GLU A 72 -6.40 -1.11 53.26
N LYS A 73 -5.52 -0.66 54.16
CA LYS A 73 -4.11 -0.39 53.86
C LYS A 73 -3.26 -1.49 54.48
N GLU A 74 -2.36 -2.06 53.70
CA GLU A 74 -1.45 -3.09 54.14
C GLU A 74 0.00 -2.59 53.99
N GLU A 75 0.84 -2.85 54.99
CA GLU A 75 2.28 -2.59 54.88
C GLU A 75 2.97 -3.82 54.30
N ILE A 76 3.56 -3.67 53.12
CA ILE A 76 4.31 -4.74 52.46
C ILE A 76 5.78 -4.35 52.42
N GLU A 77 6.65 -5.31 52.75
CA GLU A 77 8.08 -5.13 52.60
C GLU A 77 8.48 -5.35 51.12
N LEU A 78 8.93 -4.28 50.48
CA LEU A 78 9.43 -4.29 49.11
C LEU A 78 10.86 -3.75 49.13
N PHE A 79 11.82 -4.57 48.67
CA PHE A 79 13.23 -4.21 48.60
C PHE A 79 13.82 -3.73 49.94
N GLY A 80 13.45 -4.38 51.06
CA GLY A 80 13.93 -4.05 52.40
C GLY A 80 13.32 -2.77 52.99
N LYS A 81 12.27 -2.21 52.37
CA LYS A 81 11.52 -1.06 52.88
C LYS A 81 10.06 -1.42 53.03
N LYS A 82 9.45 -1.02 54.15
CA LYS A 82 8.00 -1.13 54.35
C LYS A 82 7.29 -0.04 53.58
N VAL A 83 6.36 -0.44 52.70
CA VAL A 83 5.58 0.47 51.86
C VAL A 83 4.11 0.23 52.13
N SER A 84 3.38 1.30 52.47
CA SER A 84 1.91 1.24 52.65
C SER A 84 1.21 1.26 51.30
N LEU A 85 0.43 0.21 51.02
CA LEU A 85 -0.31 0.03 49.78
C LEU A 85 -1.81 -0.15 50.07
N SER A 86 -2.65 0.37 49.18
CA SER A 86 -4.09 0.10 49.19
C SER A 86 -4.36 -1.30 48.66
N LYS A 87 -5.04 -2.14 49.42
CA LYS A 87 -5.40 -3.50 49.01
C LYS A 87 -6.72 -3.50 48.25
N GLY A 88 -6.78 -4.29 47.18
CA GLY A 88 -7.99 -4.57 46.42
C GLY A 88 -8.16 -6.05 46.17
N GLU A 89 -9.40 -6.50 46.02
CA GLU A 89 -9.72 -7.90 45.80
C GLU A 89 -10.85 -8.03 44.79
N VAL A 90 -10.62 -8.79 43.71
CA VAL A 90 -11.68 -9.17 42.76
C VAL A 90 -12.05 -10.62 43.03
N ASN A 91 -13.32 -10.86 43.40
CA ASN A 91 -13.87 -12.20 43.52
C ASN A 91 -14.31 -12.68 42.14
N LEU A 92 -13.64 -13.71 41.63
CA LEU A 92 -14.02 -14.36 40.37
C LEU A 92 -15.21 -15.30 40.62
N LYS A 93 -16.03 -15.51 39.59
CA LYS A 93 -17.24 -16.37 39.62
C LYS A 93 -16.98 -17.83 40.08
N ASN A 94 -15.72 -18.27 40.14
CA ASN A 94 -15.29 -19.61 40.54
C ASN A 94 -14.78 -19.71 41.99
N ASN A 95 -15.15 -18.76 42.88
CA ASN A 95 -14.73 -18.74 44.28
C ASN A 95 -13.21 -18.53 44.50
N SER A 96 -12.50 -18.08 43.47
CA SER A 96 -11.11 -17.65 43.54
C SER A 96 -11.05 -16.13 43.57
N SER A 97 -10.20 -15.54 44.41
CA SER A 97 -9.99 -14.10 44.43
C SER A 97 -8.61 -13.70 43.92
N ILE A 98 -8.54 -12.54 43.28
CA ILE A 98 -7.29 -11.90 42.89
C ILE A 98 -7.09 -10.70 43.80
N THR A 99 -6.08 -10.77 44.66
CA THR A 99 -5.64 -9.63 45.47
C THR A 99 -4.62 -8.81 44.69
N PHE A 100 -4.78 -7.49 44.69
CA PHE A 100 -3.82 -6.56 44.09
C PHE A 100 -3.56 -5.38 45.01
N TYR A 101 -2.40 -4.76 44.84
CA TYR A 101 -1.92 -3.67 45.70
C TYR A 101 -1.64 -2.42 44.89
N ILE A 102 -2.20 -1.29 45.33
CA ILE A 102 -2.10 -0.01 44.64
C ILE A 102 -1.36 1.01 45.50
N SER A 103 -0.27 1.55 44.97
CA SER A 103 0.45 2.64 45.63
C SER A 103 -0.26 3.97 45.45
N ARG A 104 -0.48 4.69 46.56
CA ARG A 104 -0.99 6.08 46.54
C ARG A 104 -0.09 6.98 45.69
N GLN A 105 1.23 6.86 45.81
CA GLN A 105 2.17 7.69 45.06
C GLN A 105 2.06 7.45 43.55
N LEU A 106 1.90 6.19 43.10
CA LEU A 106 1.69 5.88 41.68
C LEU A 106 0.31 6.34 41.18
N THR A 107 -0.69 6.33 42.06
CA THR A 107 -2.05 6.76 41.72
C THR A 107 -2.14 8.28 41.57
N LEU A 108 -1.48 9.03 42.46
CA LEU A 108 -1.34 10.49 42.35
C LEU A 108 -0.56 10.90 41.08
N ARG A 109 0.43 10.11 40.66
CA ARG A 109 1.18 10.34 39.41
C ARG A 109 0.33 10.19 38.15
N ARG A 110 -0.78 9.42 38.18
CA ARG A 110 -1.67 9.18 37.02
C ARG A 110 -2.78 10.23 36.86
N LYS A 111 -2.97 11.13 37.82
CA LYS A 111 -3.90 12.27 37.73
C LYS A 111 -3.32 13.43 36.90
N LYS A 112 -2.06 13.30 36.46
CA LYS A 112 -1.37 14.31 35.64
C LYS A 112 -1.86 14.19 34.20
N ASN A 113 -2.17 15.33 33.58
CA ASN A 113 -2.47 15.37 32.16
C ASN A 113 -1.25 14.82 31.40
N PRO A 114 -1.43 13.87 30.47
CA PRO A 114 -0.34 13.42 29.63
C PRO A 114 0.18 14.61 28.82
N PRO A 115 1.48 14.64 28.50
CA PRO A 115 2.01 15.77 27.77
C PRO A 115 1.39 15.87 26.38
N VAL A 116 1.16 17.11 25.94
CA VAL A 116 0.55 17.40 24.64
C VAL A 116 1.56 18.14 23.78
N ALA A 117 1.89 17.56 22.63
CA ALA A 117 2.70 18.22 21.62
C ALA A 117 1.82 19.18 20.79
N LYS A 118 2.31 20.40 20.54
CA LYS A 118 1.68 21.39 19.67
C LYS A 118 2.66 21.94 18.66
N GLY A 119 2.13 22.43 17.55
CA GLY A 119 2.92 23.01 16.46
C GLY A 119 3.92 22.01 15.89
N VAL A 120 3.53 20.73 15.77
CA VAL A 120 4.38 19.71 15.17
C VAL A 120 4.54 20.03 13.69
N ASN A 121 5.77 20.34 13.29
CA ASN A 121 6.09 20.76 11.95
C ASN A 121 7.50 20.34 11.57
N ILE A 122 7.79 20.33 10.28
CA ILE A 122 9.12 20.09 9.75
C ILE A 122 9.76 21.41 9.37
N GLN A 123 11.05 21.58 9.68
CA GLN A 123 11.90 22.66 9.20
C GLN A 123 12.91 22.12 8.19
N ILE A 124 13.08 22.84 7.08
CA ILE A 124 13.97 22.49 5.97
C ILE A 124 14.91 23.68 5.73
N SER A 125 16.20 23.49 5.93
CA SER A 125 17.17 24.60 5.84
C SER A 125 17.25 25.28 4.47
N THR A 126 16.80 24.62 3.41
CA THR A 126 16.90 25.09 2.02
C THR A 126 15.59 25.61 1.45
N ASP A 127 14.47 25.47 2.17
CA ASP A 127 13.15 25.90 1.71
C ASP A 127 12.43 26.69 2.81
N PRO A 128 12.25 28.01 2.65
CA PRO A 128 11.60 28.84 3.66
C PRO A 128 10.15 28.44 3.94
N ASN A 129 9.49 27.75 3.02
CA ASN A 129 8.11 27.29 3.20
C ASN A 129 8.01 25.89 3.83
N ASN A 130 9.14 25.18 3.97
CA ASN A 130 9.23 23.84 4.55
C ASN A 130 8.31 22.80 3.87
N PHE A 131 8.21 22.85 2.54
CA PHE A 131 7.46 21.87 1.76
C PHE A 131 8.35 20.96 0.92
N THR A 132 9.53 21.44 0.50
CA THR A 132 10.41 20.69 -0.41
C THR A 132 11.84 20.60 0.11
N ALA A 133 12.33 19.38 0.31
CA ALA A 133 13.72 19.09 0.63
C ALA A 133 14.46 18.64 -0.63
N ASP A 134 15.28 19.54 -1.20
CA ASP A 134 16.04 19.29 -2.43
C ASP A 134 17.38 18.63 -2.12
N ILE A 135 17.53 17.33 -2.42
CA ILE A 135 18.69 16.50 -2.06
C ILE A 135 20.00 17.12 -2.56
N ASP A 136 20.01 17.75 -3.73
CA ASP A 136 21.22 18.33 -4.32
C ASP A 136 21.75 19.52 -3.51
N LYS A 137 20.86 20.18 -2.75
CA LYS A 137 21.21 21.28 -1.85
C LYS A 137 21.61 20.81 -0.44
N ASN A 138 21.61 19.51 -0.18
CA ASN A 138 21.93 18.91 1.11
C ASN A 138 21.19 19.54 2.30
N PRO A 139 19.85 19.57 2.31
CA PRO A 139 19.08 20.19 3.38
C PRO A 139 19.30 19.50 4.72
N LEU A 140 19.27 20.28 5.78
CA LEU A 140 18.96 19.80 7.13
C LEU A 140 17.44 19.74 7.26
N ILE A 141 16.93 18.56 7.56
CA ILE A 141 15.49 18.31 7.79
C ILE A 141 15.30 17.93 9.25
N GLU A 142 14.63 18.78 10.00
CA GLU A 142 14.44 18.62 11.45
C GLU A 142 12.96 18.77 11.83
N GLY A 143 12.47 17.89 12.69
CA GLY A 143 11.14 18.00 13.28
C GLY A 143 11.14 18.98 14.44
N PHE A 144 10.20 19.91 14.46
CA PHE A 144 9.99 20.90 15.52
C PHE A 144 8.62 20.69 16.17
N TYR A 145 8.54 20.96 17.47
CA TYR A 145 7.31 20.92 18.26
C TYR A 145 7.50 21.70 19.57
N GLN A 146 6.39 22.03 20.21
CA GLN A 146 6.33 22.58 21.57
C GLN A 146 5.52 21.64 22.46
N VAL A 147 5.81 21.63 23.76
CA VAL A 147 5.03 20.88 24.76
C VAL A 147 4.33 21.87 25.68
N GLU A 148 3.00 21.86 25.69
CA GLU A 148 2.22 22.82 26.47
C GLU A 148 1.67 22.27 27.79
N GLU A 149 1.62 20.94 27.97
CA GLU A 149 1.10 20.32 29.20
C GLU A 149 2.06 19.28 29.78
N GLY A 150 2.11 19.24 31.12
CA GLY A 150 2.85 18.30 31.95
C GLY A 150 3.50 19.00 33.15
N ASP A 151 3.51 18.33 34.30
CA ASP A 151 4.04 18.89 35.56
C ASP A 151 5.58 18.96 35.62
N ASN A 152 6.28 18.65 34.53
CA ASN A 152 7.73 18.46 34.54
C ASN A 152 8.40 19.09 33.30
N PRO A 153 9.36 20.01 33.44
CA PRO A 153 10.08 20.59 32.30
C PRO A 153 10.93 19.58 31.51
N TYR A 154 11.14 18.37 32.04
CA TYR A 154 11.90 17.32 31.38
C TYR A 154 10.96 16.37 30.62
N TYR A 155 10.81 16.63 29.33
CA TYR A 155 10.13 15.73 28.39
C TYR A 155 11.16 14.98 27.55
N LEU A 156 11.00 13.67 27.49
CA LEU A 156 11.58 12.85 26.42
C LEU A 156 10.55 12.80 25.30
N SER A 157 10.97 12.60 24.05
CA SER A 157 10.01 12.47 22.96
C SER A 157 10.46 11.37 22.02
N LEU A 158 9.50 10.55 21.62
CA LEU A 158 9.70 9.53 20.62
C LEU A 158 9.42 10.18 19.27
N TYR A 159 10.45 10.18 18.43
CA TYR A 159 10.42 10.80 17.12
C TYR A 159 10.40 9.71 16.07
N GLN A 160 9.52 9.84 15.09
CA GLN A 160 9.41 8.89 14.01
C GLN A 160 9.30 9.61 12.67
N TRP A 161 10.04 9.10 11.68
CA TRP A 161 9.97 9.55 10.31
C TRP A 161 9.36 8.46 9.45
N TYR A 162 8.35 8.86 8.70
CA TYR A 162 7.63 8.02 7.78
C TYR A 162 7.86 8.52 6.36
N VAL A 163 8.04 7.60 5.41
CA VAL A 163 8.16 7.90 3.98
C VAL A 163 7.10 7.14 3.21
N SER A 164 6.53 7.77 2.19
CA SER A 164 5.49 7.19 1.35
C SER A 164 5.98 5.95 0.58
N ARG A 165 5.04 5.08 0.19
CA ARG A 165 5.12 4.03 -0.84
C ARG A 165 5.84 4.53 -2.09
N GLU A 166 6.62 3.68 -2.75
CA GLU A 166 7.14 3.98 -4.08
C GLU A 166 5.98 4.02 -5.08
N GLY A 167 6.00 4.99 -6.01
CA GLY A 167 5.01 5.06 -7.10
C GLY A 167 3.62 5.56 -6.70
N ILE A 168 3.42 5.96 -5.44
CA ILE A 168 2.16 6.56 -4.97
C ILE A 168 2.21 8.08 -5.16
N VAL A 169 1.34 8.60 -6.03
CA VAL A 169 1.30 10.03 -6.41
C VAL A 169 0.71 10.89 -5.29
N ASP A 170 -0.33 10.39 -4.62
CA ASP A 170 -1.02 11.08 -3.51
C ASP A 170 -1.16 10.16 -2.30
N PRO A 171 -0.08 9.98 -1.52
CA PRO A 171 -0.04 8.99 -0.45
C PRO A 171 -0.87 9.43 0.77
N GLN A 172 -1.66 8.49 1.30
CA GLN A 172 -2.51 8.68 2.47
C GLN A 172 -1.82 8.14 3.73
N PHE A 173 -1.62 9.01 4.72
CA PHE A 173 -1.06 8.61 6.00
C PHE A 173 -2.13 8.03 6.93
N PRO A 174 -1.86 6.92 7.66
CA PRO A 174 -0.59 6.19 7.72
C PRO A 174 -0.45 5.03 6.71
N GLN A 175 -1.49 4.69 5.96
CA GLN A 175 -1.57 3.42 5.21
C GLN A 175 -0.49 3.29 4.12
N ASP A 176 -0.19 4.40 3.44
CA ASP A 176 0.74 4.45 2.32
C ASP A 176 2.16 4.82 2.75
N TYR A 177 2.47 4.76 4.05
CA TYR A 177 3.77 5.16 4.58
C TYR A 177 4.46 4.01 5.31
N THR A 178 5.78 4.07 5.38
CA THR A 178 6.65 3.15 6.12
C THR A 178 7.56 3.92 7.06
N LEU A 179 7.75 3.42 8.28
CA LEU A 179 8.70 3.97 9.24
C LEU A 179 10.13 3.74 8.72
N VAL A 180 10.92 4.81 8.61
CA VAL A 180 12.28 4.76 8.04
C VAL A 180 13.37 5.28 8.96
N SER A 181 13.02 6.04 10.00
CA SER A 181 13.99 6.57 10.95
C SER A 181 13.33 6.94 12.27
N THR A 182 14.14 6.91 13.33
CA THR A 182 13.77 7.41 14.66
C THR A 182 14.77 8.47 15.07
N GLY A 183 14.30 9.66 15.41
CA GLY A 183 15.16 10.79 15.75
C GLY A 183 14.57 12.11 15.30
N LYS A 184 15.04 13.22 15.89
CA LYS A 184 14.53 14.56 15.56
C LYS A 184 14.98 15.02 14.17
N ILE A 185 16.16 14.61 13.75
CA ILE A 185 16.74 14.93 12.44
C ILE A 185 16.50 13.75 11.49
N PHE A 186 16.00 14.04 10.29
CA PHE A 186 15.89 13.03 9.24
C PHE A 186 17.22 12.97 8.47
N SER A 187 18.09 12.02 8.79
CA SER A 187 19.45 11.95 8.21
C SER A 187 19.53 11.11 6.93
N ASN A 188 18.63 10.15 6.75
CA ASN A 188 18.61 9.20 5.62
C ASN A 188 17.64 9.59 4.50
N TYR A 189 17.21 10.86 4.43
CA TYR A 189 16.29 11.35 3.40
C TYR A 189 16.78 11.13 1.96
N LYS A 190 18.10 11.09 1.75
CA LYS A 190 18.71 10.85 0.44
C LYS A 190 18.39 9.48 -0.16
N ASN A 191 18.01 8.51 0.68
CA ASN A 191 17.60 7.17 0.23
C ASN A 191 16.14 7.15 -0.25
N TYR A 192 15.44 8.29 -0.18
CA TYR A 192 14.03 8.40 -0.52
C TYR A 192 13.76 9.59 -1.46
N PRO A 193 14.51 9.75 -2.57
CA PRO A 193 14.27 10.79 -3.55
C PRO A 193 12.91 10.61 -4.22
N ASN A 194 12.27 11.74 -4.51
CA ASN A 194 10.96 11.82 -5.14
C ASN A 194 9.86 11.11 -4.33
N ARG A 195 9.94 11.19 -3.00
CA ARG A 195 8.98 10.60 -2.05
C ARG A 195 8.46 11.66 -1.09
N PHE A 196 7.33 11.36 -0.46
CA PHE A 196 6.75 12.21 0.58
C PHE A 196 7.17 11.73 1.96
N ALA A 197 7.47 12.64 2.88
CA ALA A 197 7.84 12.33 4.25
C ALA A 197 6.95 13.05 5.28
N ILE A 198 6.71 12.37 6.39
CA ILE A 198 5.95 12.88 7.54
C ILE A 198 6.76 12.61 8.80
N PHE A 199 6.79 13.59 9.69
CA PHE A 199 7.34 13.49 11.02
C PHE A 199 6.21 13.29 12.03
N THR A 200 6.39 12.37 12.98
CA THR A 200 5.48 12.25 14.12
C THR A 200 6.25 12.33 15.43
N VAL A 201 5.57 12.85 16.45
CA VAL A 201 6.10 12.94 17.80
C VAL A 201 5.10 12.38 18.80
N VAL A 202 5.63 11.61 19.75
CA VAL A 202 4.92 11.20 20.96
C VAL A 202 5.67 11.81 22.14
N PRO A 203 5.12 12.85 22.80
CA PRO A 203 5.75 13.42 23.97
C PRO A 203 5.64 12.44 25.15
N VAL A 204 6.69 12.38 25.97
CA VAL A 204 6.81 11.49 27.11
C VAL A 204 7.33 12.30 28.30
N ASP A 205 6.66 12.25 29.44
CA ASP A 205 7.18 12.92 30.64
C ASP A 205 8.36 12.13 31.26
N ALA A 206 9.04 12.72 32.24
CA ALA A 206 10.14 12.06 32.95
C ALA A 206 9.75 10.77 33.68
N PHE A 207 8.46 10.47 33.80
CA PHE A 207 7.93 9.28 34.46
C PHE A 207 7.42 8.22 33.47
N GLY A 208 7.54 8.47 32.16
CA GLY A 208 7.14 7.54 31.10
C GLY A 208 5.66 7.64 30.68
N LEU A 209 4.91 8.64 31.16
CA LEU A 209 3.54 8.90 30.70
C LEU A 209 3.59 9.44 29.27
N ARG A 210 3.01 8.69 28.33
CA ARG A 210 3.00 9.03 26.90
C ARG A 210 1.77 9.86 26.55
N GLY A 211 1.99 10.93 25.80
CA GLY A 211 0.94 11.67 25.11
C GLY A 211 0.40 10.94 23.88
N ARG A 212 -0.45 11.64 23.15
CA ARG A 212 -0.94 11.19 21.83
C ARG A 212 0.14 11.44 20.77
N GLU A 213 0.22 10.53 19.80
CA GLU A 213 1.01 10.76 18.59
C GLU A 213 0.38 11.84 17.72
N ILE A 214 1.20 12.81 17.31
CA ILE A 214 0.78 13.92 16.45
C ILE A 214 1.73 14.00 15.26
N SER A 215 1.18 14.12 14.06
CA SER A 215 1.90 14.21 12.79
C SER A 215 2.10 15.66 12.35
N SER A 216 3.20 15.91 11.65
CA SER A 216 3.50 17.17 10.95
C SER A 216 2.70 17.32 9.65
N GLN A 217 2.93 18.43 8.95
CA GLN A 217 2.65 18.50 7.52
C GLN A 217 3.48 17.49 6.72
N THR A 218 3.01 17.15 5.53
CA THR A 218 3.78 16.36 4.55
C THR A 218 4.79 17.24 3.82
N ILE A 219 6.01 16.72 3.62
CA ILE A 219 7.03 17.35 2.78
C ILE A 219 7.38 16.45 1.60
N TYR A 220 7.86 17.04 0.51
CA TYR A 220 8.37 16.33 -0.66
C TYR A 220 9.90 16.33 -0.66
N ILE A 221 10.51 15.15 -0.74
CA ILE A 221 11.95 15.00 -0.92
C ILE A 221 12.22 15.03 -2.42
N ARG A 222 12.76 16.13 -2.94
CA ARG A 222 13.11 16.27 -4.35
C ARG A 222 14.50 15.67 -4.57
N GLY A 223 14.60 14.70 -5.47
CA GLY A 223 15.89 14.21 -5.98
C GLY A 223 16.03 14.50 -7.47
N ASN A 224 17.12 14.00 -8.07
CA ASN A 224 17.24 13.97 -9.53
C ASN A 224 16.04 13.21 -10.13
N ASP A 225 15.47 13.76 -11.19
CA ASP A 225 14.34 13.12 -11.86
C ASP A 225 14.89 11.95 -12.68
N TRP A 226 14.71 10.74 -12.15
CA TRP A 226 15.07 9.49 -12.81
C TRP A 226 14.50 9.39 -14.23
N LYS A 227 13.40 10.12 -14.51
CA LYS A 227 12.76 10.18 -15.83
C LYS A 227 13.67 10.77 -16.91
N ASP A 228 14.67 11.56 -16.53
CA ASP A 228 15.63 12.12 -17.49
C ASP A 228 16.82 11.18 -17.75
N GLY A 229 16.84 10.00 -17.13
CA GLY A 229 17.86 8.97 -17.32
C GLY A 229 18.05 8.51 -18.77
N HIS A 230 19.22 7.94 -19.06
CA HIS A 230 19.65 7.55 -20.41
C HIS A 230 19.53 6.05 -20.71
N PHE A 231 19.06 5.26 -19.76
CA PHE A 231 18.87 3.83 -19.92
C PHE A 231 17.82 3.33 -18.91
N PRO A 232 17.13 2.22 -19.20
CA PRO A 232 16.28 1.55 -18.23
C PRO A 232 17.13 0.75 -17.22
N TRP A 233 16.64 0.58 -15.99
CA TRP A 233 17.30 -0.24 -14.97
C TRP A 233 16.29 -0.87 -14.02
N VAL A 234 16.73 -1.90 -13.32
CA VAL A 234 16.05 -2.47 -12.16
C VAL A 234 16.72 -1.96 -10.90
N ASP A 235 15.95 -1.22 -10.09
CA ASP A 235 16.34 -0.75 -8.78
C ASP A 235 16.09 -1.85 -7.74
N LEU A 236 17.17 -2.38 -7.17
CA LEU A 236 17.11 -3.47 -6.19
C LEU A 236 16.99 -2.96 -4.76
N ASN A 237 17.41 -1.73 -4.49
CA ASN A 237 17.44 -1.16 -3.15
C ASN A 237 16.20 -0.30 -2.83
N GLY A 238 15.40 0.05 -3.85
CA GLY A 238 14.13 0.76 -3.73
C GLY A 238 14.27 2.26 -3.47
N ASN A 239 15.43 2.85 -3.76
CA ASN A 239 15.69 4.27 -3.59
C ASN A 239 15.33 5.11 -4.83
N GLY A 240 15.01 4.50 -5.98
CA GLY A 240 14.65 5.21 -7.21
C GLY A 240 15.77 6.01 -7.87
N VAL A 241 17.03 5.72 -7.52
CA VAL A 241 18.25 6.27 -8.13
C VAL A 241 19.09 5.10 -8.60
N TYR A 242 19.66 5.21 -9.79
CA TYR A 242 20.56 4.17 -10.28
C TYR A 242 21.91 4.22 -9.54
N ASP A 243 22.21 3.17 -8.77
CA ASP A 243 23.46 2.95 -8.07
C ASP A 243 24.29 1.85 -8.75
N GLU A 244 25.39 2.23 -9.40
CA GLU A 244 26.29 1.27 -10.06
C GLU A 244 26.79 0.21 -9.07
N GLY A 245 26.67 -1.07 -9.46
CA GLY A 245 27.06 -2.22 -8.64
C GLY A 245 26.01 -2.68 -7.64
N THR A 246 24.94 -1.90 -7.40
CA THR A 246 23.76 -2.34 -6.63
C THR A 246 22.58 -2.60 -7.56
N ASP A 247 22.33 -1.69 -8.50
CA ASP A 247 21.24 -1.78 -9.46
C ASP A 247 21.70 -2.37 -10.78
N VAL A 248 20.73 -2.85 -11.56
CA VAL A 248 21.02 -3.53 -12.82
C VAL A 248 20.53 -2.71 -13.99
N ARG A 249 21.47 -2.13 -14.73
CA ARG A 249 21.22 -1.48 -16.01
C ARG A 249 20.73 -2.52 -17.03
N LEU A 250 19.69 -2.18 -17.78
CA LEU A 250 19.11 -3.03 -18.81
C LEU A 250 19.46 -2.50 -20.20
N ASN A 251 19.79 -3.43 -21.10
CA ASN A 251 19.82 -3.18 -22.54
C ASN A 251 18.41 -3.34 -23.13
N LEU A 252 18.16 -2.71 -24.28
CA LEU A 252 16.82 -2.72 -24.89
C LEU A 252 16.32 -4.12 -25.27
N GLU A 253 17.21 -5.03 -25.67
CA GLU A 253 16.86 -6.41 -26.02
C GLU A 253 16.36 -7.20 -24.80
N GLN A 254 16.89 -6.92 -23.62
CA GLN A 254 16.46 -7.54 -22.36
C GLN A 254 15.05 -7.11 -21.95
N LEU A 255 14.52 -6.04 -22.56
CA LEU A 255 13.17 -5.55 -22.30
C LEU A 255 12.11 -6.24 -23.15
N TYR A 256 12.45 -7.10 -24.11
CA TYR A 256 11.40 -7.82 -24.85
C TYR A 256 10.70 -8.88 -23.99
N ASP A 257 11.45 -9.57 -23.13
CA ASP A 257 10.90 -10.55 -22.17
C ASP A 257 11.64 -10.42 -20.84
N LEU A 258 11.17 -9.51 -19.99
CA LEU A 258 11.77 -9.21 -18.69
C LEU A 258 10.98 -9.91 -17.58
N ASP A 259 11.61 -10.83 -16.86
CA ASP A 259 11.06 -11.40 -15.62
C ASP A 259 12.06 -11.26 -14.47
N THR A 260 11.79 -10.30 -13.59
CA THR A 260 12.69 -9.99 -12.47
C THR A 260 12.80 -11.09 -11.41
N ALA A 261 11.84 -12.03 -11.32
CA ALA A 261 11.99 -13.18 -10.41
C ALA A 261 12.92 -14.25 -10.98
N ARG A 262 13.13 -14.25 -12.31
CA ARG A 262 14.05 -15.17 -12.96
C ARG A 262 15.45 -14.60 -13.09
N GLY A 263 15.60 -13.28 -13.01
CA GLY A 263 16.86 -12.60 -13.32
C GLY A 263 17.12 -12.52 -14.82
N ILE A 264 18.31 -12.04 -15.18
CA ILE A 264 18.80 -11.97 -16.56
C ILE A 264 20.20 -12.57 -16.64
N TYR A 265 20.66 -12.91 -17.84
CA TYR A 265 22.03 -13.35 -18.07
C TYR A 265 22.87 -12.21 -18.64
N ASP A 266 24.11 -12.06 -18.15
CA ASP A 266 25.11 -11.19 -18.77
C ASP A 266 25.70 -11.83 -20.04
N GLU A 267 26.66 -11.13 -20.66
CA GLU A 267 27.36 -11.60 -21.87
C GLU A 267 28.17 -12.89 -21.63
N ASP A 268 28.58 -13.14 -20.38
CA ASP A 268 29.33 -14.32 -19.93
C ASP A 268 28.40 -15.46 -19.45
N LEU A 269 27.09 -15.31 -19.62
CA LEU A 269 26.04 -16.25 -19.17
C LEU A 269 25.98 -16.43 -17.63
N ASN A 270 26.44 -15.44 -16.87
CA ASN A 270 26.20 -15.41 -15.43
C ASN A 270 24.79 -14.90 -15.16
N LEU A 271 24.09 -15.59 -14.25
CA LEU A 271 22.76 -15.16 -13.82
C LEU A 271 22.89 -13.95 -12.88
N ILE A 272 22.34 -12.81 -13.31
CA ILE A 272 22.17 -11.61 -12.50
C ILE A 272 20.78 -11.66 -11.84
N PRO A 273 20.70 -11.77 -10.51
CA PRO A 273 19.42 -11.77 -9.82
C PRO A 273 18.79 -10.38 -9.88
N LEU A 274 17.48 -10.35 -10.18
CA LEU A 274 16.67 -9.13 -10.21
C LEU A 274 15.53 -9.17 -9.17
N GLU A 275 15.53 -10.20 -8.32
CA GLU A 275 14.43 -10.50 -7.42
C GLU A 275 14.20 -9.35 -6.43
N GLY A 276 12.94 -8.95 -6.28
CA GLY A 276 12.56 -7.84 -5.41
C GLY A 276 12.91 -6.46 -5.99
N GLY A 277 13.25 -6.35 -7.28
CA GLY A 277 13.51 -5.07 -7.92
C GLY A 277 12.26 -4.35 -8.45
N SER A 278 12.35 -3.02 -8.54
CA SER A 278 11.43 -2.13 -9.27
C SER A 278 12.03 -1.76 -10.64
N LEU A 279 11.22 -1.72 -11.70
CA LEU A 279 11.68 -1.32 -13.04
C LEU A 279 11.51 0.19 -13.24
N TYR A 280 12.57 0.85 -13.71
CA TYR A 280 12.59 2.24 -14.09
C TYR A 280 12.84 2.38 -15.60
N PHE A 281 11.92 3.03 -16.31
CA PHE A 281 11.96 3.20 -17.77
C PHE A 281 11.86 4.68 -18.16
N PRO A 282 13.00 5.39 -18.35
CA PRO A 282 13.05 6.85 -18.51
C PRO A 282 12.41 7.40 -19.79
N ARG A 283 12.14 8.71 -19.77
CA ARG A 283 11.45 9.48 -20.83
C ARG A 283 12.17 9.46 -22.17
N ASN A 284 13.49 9.48 -22.13
CA ASN A 284 14.34 9.54 -23.33
C ASN A 284 14.50 8.17 -24.02
N ILE A 285 13.86 7.11 -23.50
CA ILE A 285 13.94 5.76 -24.05
C ILE A 285 12.69 5.45 -24.87
N GLN A 286 12.92 4.99 -26.10
CA GLN A 286 11.89 4.49 -27.00
C GLN A 286 12.22 3.04 -27.39
N LEU A 287 11.25 2.15 -27.20
CA LEU A 287 11.28 0.78 -27.70
C LEU A 287 10.45 0.70 -28.97
N GLU A 288 11.07 0.29 -30.07
CA GLU A 288 10.38 -0.03 -31.32
C GLU A 288 10.36 -1.54 -31.51
N LEU A 289 9.15 -2.09 -31.66
CA LEU A 289 8.95 -3.53 -31.86
C LEU A 289 8.62 -3.77 -33.33
N THR A 290 9.38 -4.68 -33.94
CA THR A 290 9.27 -5.06 -35.35
C THR A 290 9.07 -6.55 -35.49
N GLY A 291 8.33 -6.97 -36.51
CA GLY A 291 8.06 -8.39 -36.78
C GLY A 291 7.25 -9.04 -35.65
N ASP A 292 7.76 -10.14 -35.12
CA ASP A 292 7.12 -10.98 -34.09
C ASP A 292 7.59 -10.65 -32.66
N GLN A 293 8.33 -9.54 -32.48
CA GLN A 293 8.74 -9.08 -31.17
C GLN A 293 7.51 -8.77 -30.31
N ARG A 294 7.59 -9.04 -29.00
CA ARG A 294 6.54 -8.72 -28.03
C ARG A 294 7.17 -8.10 -26.79
N ILE A 295 6.37 -7.38 -26.02
CA ILE A 295 6.77 -6.94 -24.68
C ILE A 295 6.05 -7.83 -23.68
N ASN A 296 6.83 -8.47 -22.82
CA ASN A 296 6.32 -9.22 -21.68
C ASN A 296 7.16 -8.85 -20.45
N TRP A 297 6.63 -7.94 -19.63
CA TRP A 297 7.28 -7.53 -18.38
C TRP A 297 6.59 -8.16 -17.18
N ASN A 298 7.37 -8.82 -16.32
CA ASN A 298 6.93 -9.35 -15.05
C ASN A 298 7.90 -8.89 -13.93
N VAL A 299 7.53 -7.80 -13.26
CA VAL A 299 8.38 -7.10 -12.29
C VAL A 299 7.93 -7.41 -10.87
N CYS A 300 8.84 -7.75 -9.96
CA CYS A 300 8.51 -8.14 -8.59
C CYS A 300 7.88 -6.99 -7.82
N LYS A 301 8.55 -5.82 -7.78
CA LYS A 301 8.02 -4.61 -7.14
C LYS A 301 7.33 -3.72 -8.18
N SER A 302 7.59 -2.42 -8.19
CA SER A 302 6.84 -1.43 -8.97
C SER A 302 7.41 -1.26 -10.38
N ILE A 303 6.60 -0.73 -11.29
CA ILE A 303 7.03 -0.31 -12.63
C ILE A 303 6.82 1.20 -12.75
N HIS A 304 7.90 1.90 -13.04
CA HIS A 304 7.98 3.34 -13.21
C HIS A 304 8.27 3.64 -14.68
N PHE A 305 7.23 4.01 -15.43
CA PHE A 305 7.31 4.19 -16.87
C PHE A 305 7.17 5.66 -17.26
N ALA A 306 8.14 6.21 -17.99
CA ALA A 306 8.09 7.57 -18.54
C ALA A 306 8.45 7.62 -20.03
N GLY A 307 8.99 6.53 -20.59
CA GLY A 307 9.43 6.45 -21.98
C GLY A 307 8.31 6.18 -22.98
N LYS A 308 8.66 5.51 -24.08
CA LYS A 308 7.73 5.19 -25.18
C LYS A 308 7.89 3.76 -25.66
N ILE A 309 6.77 3.11 -25.97
CA ILE A 309 6.75 1.82 -26.68
C ILE A 309 5.92 1.98 -27.95
N VAL A 310 6.52 1.63 -29.09
CA VAL A 310 5.88 1.62 -30.41
C VAL A 310 5.92 0.20 -30.97
N GLY A 311 4.79 -0.48 -30.94
CA GLY A 311 4.58 -1.78 -31.57
C GLY A 311 4.06 -1.65 -32.99
N LEU A 312 4.69 -2.34 -33.93
CA LEU A 312 4.20 -2.51 -35.30
C LEU A 312 3.55 -3.89 -35.47
N ASN A 313 2.85 -4.11 -36.59
CA ASN A 313 2.36 -5.44 -37.01
C ASN A 313 1.53 -6.20 -35.97
N SER A 314 0.62 -5.51 -35.27
CA SER A 314 -0.23 -6.13 -34.23
C SER A 314 0.52 -6.76 -33.06
N THR A 315 1.65 -6.18 -32.66
CA THR A 315 2.43 -6.63 -31.49
C THR A 315 1.65 -6.51 -30.18
N ASP A 316 1.59 -7.58 -29.39
CA ASP A 316 1.01 -7.55 -28.05
C ASP A 316 2.00 -7.04 -26.99
N ILE A 317 1.49 -6.28 -26.03
CA ILE A 317 2.24 -5.70 -24.91
C ILE A 317 1.61 -6.17 -23.60
N THR A 318 2.38 -6.89 -22.79
CA THR A 318 1.98 -7.33 -21.45
C THR A 318 2.91 -6.73 -20.41
N ILE A 319 2.35 -6.04 -19.42
CA ILE A 319 3.07 -5.39 -18.32
C ILE A 319 2.44 -5.84 -17.00
N ASN A 320 3.22 -6.50 -16.15
CA ASN A 320 2.75 -7.04 -14.88
C ASN A 320 3.68 -6.65 -13.72
N SER A 321 3.08 -6.26 -12.60
CA SER A 321 3.78 -6.06 -11.33
C SER A 321 3.24 -7.04 -10.29
N ARG A 322 4.13 -7.79 -9.62
CA ARG A 322 3.72 -8.82 -8.66
C ARG A 322 3.29 -8.24 -7.31
N GLU A 323 4.02 -7.28 -6.78
CA GLU A 323 3.79 -6.72 -5.45
C GLU A 323 3.47 -5.23 -5.47
N GLY A 324 4.04 -4.50 -6.43
CA GLY A 324 4.05 -3.05 -6.51
C GLY A 324 2.98 -2.45 -7.41
N SER A 325 3.08 -1.13 -7.63
CA SER A 325 2.19 -0.39 -8.53
C SER A 325 2.84 -0.21 -9.90
N ILE A 326 2.02 0.04 -10.92
CA ILE A 326 2.47 0.43 -12.25
C ILE A 326 2.07 1.89 -12.44
N THR A 327 3.05 2.77 -12.63
CA THR A 327 2.81 4.21 -12.78
C THR A 327 3.44 4.71 -14.08
N PHE A 328 2.60 5.26 -14.96
CA PHE A 328 2.99 6.02 -16.14
C PHE A 328 3.12 7.49 -15.74
N HIS A 329 4.34 8.00 -15.75
CA HIS A 329 4.70 9.32 -15.23
C HIS A 329 4.65 10.38 -16.32
N GLU A 330 4.22 11.60 -15.95
CA GLU A 330 4.02 12.72 -16.88
C GLU A 330 5.16 12.90 -17.90
N ARG A 331 4.77 13.01 -19.17
CA ARG A 331 5.65 13.26 -20.32
C ARG A 331 5.46 14.68 -20.84
N ILE A 332 6.56 15.30 -21.26
CA ILE A 332 6.56 16.62 -21.87
C ILE A 332 6.55 16.44 -23.39
N GLY A 333 5.52 16.93 -24.07
CA GLY A 333 5.50 17.13 -25.52
C GLY A 333 4.97 15.97 -26.38
N GLU A 334 4.74 14.78 -25.84
CA GLU A 334 4.06 13.68 -26.55
C GLU A 334 2.93 13.10 -25.72
N ASP A 335 1.77 12.88 -26.35
CA ASP A 335 0.56 12.45 -25.64
C ASP A 335 0.39 10.92 -25.55
N ILE A 336 1.21 10.12 -26.25
CA ILE A 336 1.04 8.66 -26.32
C ILE A 336 2.33 7.97 -25.86
N ALA A 337 2.22 7.29 -24.72
CA ALA A 337 3.26 6.46 -24.09
C ALA A 337 3.37 5.07 -24.74
N ILE A 338 2.24 4.44 -25.05
CA ILE A 338 2.20 3.13 -25.71
C ILE A 338 1.37 3.24 -26.98
N LYS A 339 1.94 2.84 -28.12
CA LYS A 339 1.24 2.75 -29.40
C LYS A 339 1.47 1.38 -30.00
N THR A 340 0.42 0.59 -30.20
CA THR A 340 0.50 -0.70 -30.90
C THR A 340 -0.79 -1.00 -31.64
N GLU A 341 -0.76 -1.92 -32.60
CA GLU A 341 -1.96 -2.46 -33.25
C GLU A 341 -2.55 -3.70 -32.54
N GLY A 342 -1.76 -4.31 -31.64
CA GLY A 342 -2.13 -5.51 -30.87
C GLY A 342 -2.86 -5.19 -29.57
N ASP A 343 -2.93 -6.20 -28.69
CA ASP A 343 -3.51 -6.09 -27.36
C ASP A 343 -2.50 -5.47 -26.37
N VAL A 344 -3.02 -4.71 -25.41
CA VAL A 344 -2.24 -4.14 -24.31
C VAL A 344 -2.85 -4.62 -22.99
N ILE A 345 -2.07 -5.34 -22.19
CA ILE A 345 -2.52 -5.93 -20.92
C ILE A 345 -1.62 -5.40 -19.81
N ILE A 346 -2.21 -4.69 -18.85
CA ILE A 346 -1.52 -4.12 -17.70
C ILE A 346 -2.18 -4.62 -16.42
N THR A 347 -1.43 -5.34 -15.59
CA THR A 347 -1.97 -6.02 -14.40
C THR A 347 -1.09 -5.84 -13.17
N THR A 348 -1.70 -5.94 -12.00
CA THR A 348 -0.97 -6.10 -10.73
C THR A 348 -1.46 -7.37 -10.02
N GLU A 349 -0.55 -8.17 -9.46
CA GLU A 349 -0.91 -9.37 -8.69
C GLU A 349 -1.10 -9.09 -7.19
N GLY A 350 -0.41 -8.06 -6.69
CA GLY A 350 -0.50 -7.56 -5.32
C GLY A 350 -1.51 -6.41 -5.20
N ARG A 351 -1.48 -5.67 -4.09
CA ARG A 351 -2.35 -4.49 -3.87
C ARG A 351 -1.94 -3.26 -4.70
N GLY A 352 -1.17 -3.46 -5.75
CA GLY A 352 -0.67 -2.43 -6.64
C GLY A 352 -1.76 -1.66 -7.35
N ASN A 353 -1.57 -0.36 -7.50
CA ASN A 353 -2.40 0.50 -8.32
C ASN A 353 -1.88 0.55 -9.76
N ILE A 354 -2.75 0.93 -10.70
CA ILE A 354 -2.34 1.40 -12.02
C ILE A 354 -2.64 2.90 -12.08
N ASN A 355 -1.59 3.71 -12.25
CA ASN A 355 -1.70 5.16 -12.36
C ASN A 355 -1.22 5.60 -13.74
N ILE A 356 -2.04 6.32 -14.49
CA ILE A 356 -1.70 6.91 -15.77
C ILE A 356 -1.82 8.43 -15.65
N GLN A 357 -0.68 9.10 -15.62
CA GLN A 357 -0.60 10.55 -15.48
C GLN A 357 -0.73 11.27 -16.84
N LYS A 358 -0.77 12.59 -16.75
CA LYS A 358 -0.86 13.52 -17.88
C LYS A 358 0.07 13.15 -19.04
N ASN A 359 -0.43 13.27 -20.27
CA ASN A 359 0.31 13.01 -21.51
C ASN A 359 0.91 11.60 -21.62
N ASN A 360 0.32 10.59 -20.95
CA ASN A 360 0.72 9.19 -21.08
C ASN A 360 -0.39 8.33 -21.66
N GLY A 361 -0.88 8.73 -22.83
CA GLY A 361 -1.94 8.02 -23.53
C GLY A 361 -1.52 6.62 -23.95
N ILE A 362 -2.51 5.75 -24.08
CA ILE A 362 -2.33 4.38 -24.58
C ILE A 362 -3.18 4.24 -25.83
N ASN A 363 -2.57 3.89 -26.95
CA ASN A 363 -3.23 3.59 -28.21
C ASN A 363 -2.98 2.13 -28.58
N GLY A 364 -3.87 1.26 -28.12
CA GLY A 364 -3.93 -0.14 -28.54
C GLY A 364 -4.81 -0.28 -29.78
N GLY A 365 -4.41 -1.11 -30.74
CA GLY A 365 -5.26 -1.41 -31.90
C GLY A 365 -6.21 -2.57 -31.65
N GLY A 366 -5.94 -3.41 -30.65
CA GLY A 366 -6.81 -4.48 -30.20
C GLY A 366 -7.52 -4.10 -28.91
N ARG A 367 -7.42 -4.97 -27.91
CA ARG A 367 -8.00 -4.81 -26.58
C ARG A 367 -6.98 -4.21 -25.62
N LEU A 368 -7.40 -3.21 -24.86
CA LEU A 368 -6.69 -2.71 -23.68
C LEU A 368 -7.34 -3.26 -22.42
N THR A 369 -6.54 -3.88 -21.54
CA THR A 369 -6.98 -4.32 -20.22
C THR A 369 -6.11 -3.67 -19.14
N LEU A 370 -6.72 -2.89 -18.26
CA LEU A 370 -6.13 -2.42 -17.01
C LEU A 370 -6.81 -3.18 -15.87
N ALA A 371 -6.10 -4.12 -15.23
CA ALA A 371 -6.71 -4.95 -14.19
C ALA A 371 -5.81 -5.09 -12.94
N PRO A 372 -5.70 -4.03 -12.12
CA PRO A 372 -4.99 -4.10 -10.85
C PRO A 372 -5.87 -4.69 -9.74
N LYS A 373 -5.27 -5.21 -8.67
CA LYS A 373 -6.03 -5.51 -7.43
C LYS A 373 -6.14 -4.30 -6.49
N GLY A 374 -5.51 -3.18 -6.82
CA GLY A 374 -5.67 -1.88 -6.17
C GLY A 374 -6.65 -0.96 -6.93
N ARG A 375 -6.26 0.30 -7.10
CA ARG A 375 -7.02 1.35 -7.80
C ARG A 375 -6.56 1.52 -9.25
N ILE A 376 -7.43 2.13 -10.06
CA ILE A 376 -7.05 2.69 -11.37
C ILE A 376 -7.24 4.20 -11.28
N ASN A 377 -6.17 4.97 -11.52
CA ASN A 377 -6.22 6.42 -11.60
C ASN A 377 -5.72 6.87 -12.98
N ILE A 378 -6.54 7.58 -13.73
CA ILE A 378 -6.23 8.07 -15.07
C ILE A 378 -6.48 9.58 -15.08
N TRP A 379 -5.44 10.37 -15.36
CA TRP A 379 -5.48 11.82 -15.26
C TRP A 379 -4.90 12.50 -16.51
N GLU A 380 -5.65 13.45 -17.08
CA GLU A 380 -5.23 14.29 -18.23
C GLU A 380 -4.63 13.47 -19.38
N THR A 381 -5.29 12.37 -19.76
CA THR A 381 -4.75 11.42 -20.74
C THR A 381 -5.82 10.81 -21.62
N GLN A 382 -5.39 10.25 -22.75
CA GLN A 382 -6.23 9.64 -23.76
C GLN A 382 -5.95 8.15 -23.88
N ILE A 383 -6.99 7.34 -23.78
CA ILE A 383 -6.94 5.90 -23.98
C ILE A 383 -7.73 5.55 -25.22
N ILE A 384 -7.09 4.87 -26.17
CA ILE A 384 -7.66 4.46 -27.46
C ILE A 384 -7.49 2.94 -27.59
N ALA A 385 -8.59 2.21 -27.76
CA ALA A 385 -8.56 0.77 -28.06
C ALA A 385 -9.83 0.31 -28.78
N SER A 386 -9.81 -0.87 -29.42
CA SER A 386 -11.03 -1.50 -29.93
C SER A 386 -11.92 -2.03 -28.82
N ASP A 387 -11.33 -2.56 -27.74
CA ASP A 387 -12.04 -2.89 -26.51
C ASP A 387 -11.25 -2.31 -25.33
N ILE A 388 -11.92 -1.68 -24.36
CA ILE A 388 -11.30 -1.13 -23.14
C ILE A 388 -11.91 -1.85 -21.94
N ILE A 389 -11.07 -2.50 -21.13
CA ILE A 389 -11.47 -3.19 -19.91
C ILE A 389 -10.73 -2.58 -18.73
N LEU A 390 -11.47 -1.99 -17.81
CA LEU A 390 -10.97 -1.48 -16.53
C LEU A 390 -11.54 -2.37 -15.42
N ASP A 391 -10.70 -3.14 -14.71
CA ASP A 391 -11.18 -4.18 -13.78
C ASP A 391 -10.40 -4.21 -12.46
N THR A 392 -11.02 -3.70 -11.39
CA THR A 392 -10.48 -3.77 -10.02
C THR A 392 -11.17 -4.84 -9.15
N GLN A 393 -12.06 -5.66 -9.74
CA GLN A 393 -12.79 -6.71 -9.01
C GLN A 393 -12.00 -8.02 -8.91
N ARG A 394 -10.82 -8.11 -9.51
CA ARG A 394 -9.97 -9.30 -9.36
C ARG A 394 -9.64 -9.51 -7.89
N ASP A 395 -9.95 -10.71 -7.40
CA ASP A 395 -9.61 -11.22 -6.06
C ASP A 395 -10.33 -10.52 -4.89
N ASN A 396 -11.53 -10.99 -4.52
CA ASN A 396 -12.35 -10.40 -3.45
C ASN A 396 -11.74 -10.45 -2.04
N PHE A 397 -10.60 -11.14 -1.84
CA PHE A 397 -10.01 -11.36 -0.52
C PHE A 397 -9.08 -10.23 -0.06
N LEU A 398 -8.63 -9.33 -0.95
CA LEU A 398 -7.77 -8.21 -0.57
C LEU A 398 -8.61 -6.97 -0.19
N ALA A 399 -8.70 -6.68 1.12
CA ALA A 399 -9.31 -5.43 1.59
C ALA A 399 -8.52 -4.19 1.14
N GLY A 400 -9.23 -3.16 0.67
CA GLY A 400 -8.65 -1.88 0.25
C GLY A 400 -9.55 -1.14 -0.75
N ASN A 401 -9.38 0.17 -0.86
CA ASN A 401 -10.08 0.99 -1.85
C ASN A 401 -9.66 0.57 -3.27
N ARG A 402 -10.64 0.26 -4.11
CA ARG A 402 -10.49 -0.22 -5.50
C ARG A 402 -11.20 0.69 -6.50
N THR A 403 -11.31 1.97 -6.17
CA THR A 403 -11.93 2.98 -7.01
C THR A 403 -11.24 3.05 -8.37
N ILE A 404 -12.05 3.29 -9.40
CA ILE A 404 -11.59 3.68 -10.73
C ILE A 404 -11.90 5.17 -10.87
N ALA A 405 -10.87 5.99 -11.02
CA ALA A 405 -10.96 7.44 -11.15
C ALA A 405 -10.44 7.91 -12.51
N LEU A 406 -11.27 8.68 -13.23
CA LEU A 406 -10.97 9.31 -14.51
C LEU A 406 -11.11 10.84 -14.37
N THR A 407 -10.01 11.56 -14.43
CA THR A 407 -9.99 13.02 -14.29
C THR A 407 -9.39 13.65 -15.54
N ASP A 408 -10.13 14.55 -16.19
CA ASP A 408 -9.78 15.19 -17.45
C ASP A 408 -9.31 14.20 -18.53
N SER A 409 -9.92 13.01 -18.58
CA SER A 409 -9.43 11.89 -19.38
C SER A 409 -10.45 11.42 -20.42
N HIS A 410 -9.94 10.87 -21.52
CA HIS A 410 -10.77 10.45 -22.66
C HIS A 410 -10.60 8.97 -22.94
N LEU A 411 -11.71 8.21 -22.93
CA LEU A 411 -11.74 6.82 -23.38
C LEU A 411 -12.37 6.79 -24.79
N LEU A 412 -11.61 6.34 -25.77
CA LEU A 412 -12.00 6.36 -27.18
C LEU A 412 -11.98 4.96 -27.79
N LEU A 413 -13.12 4.54 -28.34
CA LEU A 413 -13.19 3.28 -29.07
C LEU A 413 -12.70 3.45 -30.51
N LYS A 414 -11.75 2.62 -30.91
CA LYS A 414 -11.25 2.52 -32.28
C LYS A 414 -11.93 1.37 -33.01
N HIS A 415 -12.75 1.71 -34.00
CA HIS A 415 -13.47 0.71 -34.78
C HIS A 415 -12.50 -0.13 -35.65
N LYS A 416 -12.60 -1.45 -35.55
CA LYS A 416 -12.07 -2.40 -36.55
C LYS A 416 -13.24 -2.88 -37.41
N ALA A 417 -13.04 -3.00 -38.71
CA ALA A 417 -14.11 -3.45 -39.61
C ALA A 417 -14.74 -4.76 -39.09
N ASN A 418 -16.07 -4.74 -38.87
CA ASN A 418 -16.87 -5.85 -38.33
C ASN A 418 -16.74 -6.17 -36.83
N HIS A 419 -16.18 -5.29 -36.01
CA HIS A 419 -16.14 -5.49 -34.55
C HIS A 419 -16.72 -4.27 -33.80
N SER A 420 -17.83 -4.48 -33.09
CA SER A 420 -18.38 -3.49 -32.16
C SER A 420 -17.49 -3.44 -30.92
N GLY A 421 -16.81 -2.32 -30.71
CA GLY A 421 -15.96 -2.13 -29.55
C GLY A 421 -16.75 -2.01 -28.25
N ASN A 422 -16.19 -2.50 -27.15
CA ASN A 422 -16.81 -2.43 -25.83
C ASN A 422 -15.92 -1.71 -24.83
N ILE A 423 -16.54 -0.86 -23.99
CA ILE A 423 -15.92 -0.35 -22.78
C ILE A 423 -16.57 -1.06 -21.60
N LEU A 424 -15.79 -1.85 -20.86
CA LEU A 424 -16.20 -2.58 -19.69
C LEU A 424 -15.50 -2.03 -18.46
N ILE A 425 -16.26 -1.47 -17.52
CA ILE A 425 -15.75 -0.96 -16.25
C ILE A 425 -16.29 -1.81 -15.11
N LYS A 426 -15.39 -2.47 -14.38
CA LYS A 426 -15.67 -3.33 -13.24
C LYS A 426 -14.93 -2.80 -12.02
N THR A 427 -15.68 -2.34 -11.02
CA THR A 427 -15.08 -1.89 -9.75
C THR A 427 -15.84 -2.43 -8.56
N SER A 428 -15.11 -2.73 -7.49
CA SER A 428 -15.70 -3.15 -6.22
C SER A 428 -15.99 -1.98 -5.27
N HIS A 429 -15.58 -0.76 -5.65
CA HIS A 429 -15.83 0.49 -4.92
C HIS A 429 -16.44 1.49 -5.92
N ASP A 430 -15.99 2.75 -5.87
CA ASP A 430 -16.56 3.82 -6.66
C ASP A 430 -16.01 3.80 -8.09
N PHE A 431 -16.84 4.29 -9.01
CA PHE A 431 -16.40 4.79 -10.30
C PHE A 431 -16.59 6.30 -10.31
N ILE A 432 -15.49 7.04 -10.47
CA ILE A 432 -15.46 8.48 -10.42
C ILE A 432 -14.97 9.02 -11.76
N MET A 433 -15.77 9.87 -12.37
CA MET A 433 -15.38 10.72 -13.49
C MET A 433 -15.62 12.16 -13.08
N GLU A 434 -14.59 13.01 -13.09
CA GLU A 434 -14.73 14.41 -12.64
C GLU A 434 -14.79 15.38 -13.82
N ARG A 435 -14.07 15.07 -14.90
CA ARG A 435 -14.07 15.76 -16.20
C ARG A 435 -13.53 14.76 -17.22
N GLY A 436 -14.04 14.73 -18.45
CA GLY A 436 -13.62 13.73 -19.43
C GLY A 436 -14.73 13.32 -20.38
N SER A 437 -14.43 12.40 -21.29
CA SER A 437 -15.46 11.83 -22.17
C SER A 437 -15.22 10.36 -22.48
N ILE A 438 -16.32 9.67 -22.71
CA ILE A 438 -16.33 8.33 -23.29
C ILE A 438 -16.95 8.50 -24.67
N ARG A 439 -16.15 8.34 -25.72
CA ARG A 439 -16.63 8.53 -27.09
C ARG A 439 -16.31 7.33 -27.94
N GLU A 440 -17.23 7.02 -28.82
CA GLU A 440 -16.97 6.10 -29.92
C GLU A 440 -16.54 6.86 -31.18
N ILE A 441 -15.59 6.29 -31.92
CA ILE A 441 -15.19 6.79 -33.23
C ILE A 441 -15.72 5.82 -34.31
N GLY A 442 -16.93 6.09 -34.80
CA GLY A 442 -17.45 5.54 -36.06
C GLY A 442 -18.07 4.13 -36.03
N GLY A 443 -18.86 3.77 -35.00
CA GLY A 443 -19.54 2.46 -34.92
C GLY A 443 -20.75 2.41 -33.95
N ASN A 444 -21.18 1.18 -33.63
CA ASN A 444 -22.22 0.83 -32.63
C ASN A 444 -21.58 0.13 -31.41
N GLY A 445 -20.91 0.89 -30.56
CA GLY A 445 -20.18 0.43 -29.39
C GLY A 445 -21.08 0.27 -28.18
N LYS A 446 -20.57 -0.41 -27.15
CA LYS A 446 -21.32 -0.60 -25.89
C LYS A 446 -20.48 -0.17 -24.69
N LEU A 447 -21.07 0.65 -23.83
CA LEU A 447 -20.57 0.91 -22.49
C LEU A 447 -21.28 -0.03 -21.50
N ILE A 448 -20.51 -0.82 -20.77
CA ILE A 448 -21.00 -1.74 -19.74
C ILE A 448 -20.34 -1.36 -18.41
N LEU A 449 -21.16 -0.91 -17.46
CA LEU A 449 -20.72 -0.56 -16.10
C LEU A 449 -21.18 -1.65 -15.12
N GLN A 450 -20.23 -2.22 -14.38
CA GLN A 450 -20.45 -3.17 -13.30
C GLN A 450 -19.79 -2.62 -12.02
N VAL A 451 -20.52 -1.75 -11.33
CA VAL A 451 -20.02 -0.98 -10.17
C VAL A 451 -20.73 -1.46 -8.90
N LEU A 452 -19.97 -1.82 -7.87
CA LEU A 452 -20.53 -2.20 -6.57
C LEU A 452 -20.70 -1.02 -5.59
N GLY A 453 -19.90 0.05 -5.76
CA GLY A 453 -20.00 1.29 -4.98
C GLY A 453 -20.77 2.39 -5.71
N ASP A 454 -20.39 3.64 -5.48
CA ASP A 454 -21.07 4.79 -6.09
C ASP A 454 -20.57 5.08 -7.51
N ILE A 455 -21.47 5.57 -8.35
CA ILE A 455 -21.13 6.16 -9.65
C ILE A 455 -21.20 7.68 -9.52
N LYS A 456 -20.06 8.34 -9.64
CA LYS A 456 -19.95 9.81 -9.66
C LYS A 456 -19.57 10.26 -11.05
N LEU A 457 -20.50 10.93 -11.71
CA LEU A 457 -20.33 11.48 -13.06
C LEU A 457 -20.39 13.01 -13.00
N PRO A 458 -19.69 13.73 -13.89
CA PRO A 458 -19.83 15.17 -13.96
C PRO A 458 -21.27 15.56 -14.37
N PRO A 459 -21.73 16.78 -14.04
CA PRO A 459 -23.07 17.25 -14.40
C PRO A 459 -23.30 17.29 -15.92
N ILE A 460 -22.24 17.31 -16.71
CA ILE A 460 -22.27 17.18 -18.17
C ILE A 460 -21.28 16.07 -18.52
N VAL A 461 -21.81 14.92 -18.94
CA VAL A 461 -21.00 13.86 -19.55
C VAL A 461 -21.45 13.71 -20.99
N ASP A 462 -20.56 13.98 -21.92
CA ASP A 462 -20.75 13.56 -23.31
C ASP A 462 -20.52 12.05 -23.36
N ILE A 463 -21.60 11.29 -23.21
CA ILE A 463 -21.65 9.86 -23.50
C ILE A 463 -22.36 9.73 -24.85
N ASP A 464 -21.59 9.83 -25.93
CA ASP A 464 -22.07 9.56 -27.28
C ASP A 464 -21.91 8.07 -27.55
N ILE A 465 -22.98 7.30 -27.31
CA ILE A 465 -23.10 5.89 -27.70
C ILE A 465 -24.20 5.84 -28.76
N TYR A 466 -23.83 5.57 -30.01
CA TYR A 466 -24.75 5.55 -31.16
C TYR A 466 -25.37 4.17 -31.37
#